data_AF-A0A3N6FP79-F1
#
_entry.id   AF-A0A3N6FP79-F1
#
_cell.length_a   1.000
_cell.length_b   1.000
_cell.length_c   1.000
_cell.angle_alpha   90.00
_cell.angle_beta   90.00
_cell.angle_gamma   90.00
#
_symmetry.space_group_name_H-M   'P 1'
#
loop_
_entity.id
_entity.type
_entity.pdbx_description
1 polymer ?
#
loop_
_entity_poly.entity_id
_entity_poly.type
_entity_poly.pdbx_seq_one_letter_code
_entity_poly.pdbx_strand_id
1 'polypeptide(L)'
;MTTRRYKYAEAAEALRVEERWLRRNIRQLPHSKKGRAVTFTDADLERIDQMHHHEPTTGPLAVVAAPASGAHPMAHLKPLPSRGALRSA
;
A
#
# COMPACT_ATOMS: atom_id res chain seq x y z
N MET A 1 -21.62 -15.52 17.73
CA MET A 1 -20.76 -14.40 17.29
C MET A 1 -21.59 -13.13 17.25
N THR A 2 -21.27 -12.15 18.07
CA THR A 2 -21.97 -10.86 18.11
C THR A 2 -21.54 -10.00 16.93
N THR A 3 -22.41 -9.83 15.94
CA THR A 3 -22.15 -8.96 14.78
C THR A 3 -22.26 -7.50 15.20
N ARG A 4 -21.13 -6.80 15.31
CA ARG A 4 -21.14 -5.37 15.62
C ARG A 4 -21.54 -4.60 14.37
N ARG A 5 -22.28 -3.51 14.57
CA ARG A 5 -22.72 -2.63 13.48
C ARG A 5 -22.02 -1.29 13.59
N TYR A 6 -21.29 -0.92 12.56
CA TYR A 6 -20.53 0.31 12.45
C TYR A 6 -21.28 1.33 11.59
N LYS A 7 -21.28 2.59 12.02
CA LYS A 7 -21.71 3.72 11.18
C LYS A 7 -20.56 4.16 10.29
N TYR A 8 -20.81 5.10 9.37
CA TYR A 8 -19.81 5.62 8.45
C TYR A 8 -18.49 6.05 9.12
N ALA A 9 -18.56 6.84 10.20
CA ALA A 9 -17.37 7.31 10.90
C ALA A 9 -16.56 6.15 11.51
N GLU A 10 -17.24 5.21 12.18
CA GLU A 10 -16.58 4.06 12.81
C GLU A 10 -16.00 3.09 11.76
N ALA A 11 -16.71 2.88 10.64
CA ALA A 11 -16.22 2.05 9.54
C ALA A 11 -15.01 2.69 8.83
N ALA A 12 -15.03 4.02 8.67
CA ALA A 12 -13.92 4.79 8.12
C ALA A 12 -12.66 4.65 8.97
N GLU A 13 -12.81 4.75 10.29
CA GLU A 13 -11.72 4.57 11.24
C GLU A 13 -11.18 3.13 11.23
N ALA A 14 -12.08 2.14 11.22
CA ALA A 14 -11.70 0.72 11.19
C ALA A 14 -10.93 0.34 9.92
N LEU A 15 -11.38 0.81 8.75
CA LEU A 15 -10.72 0.56 7.46
C LEU A 15 -9.58 1.56 7.16
N ARG A 16 -9.36 2.56 8.02
CA ARG A 16 -8.42 3.68 7.81
C ARG A 16 -8.61 4.39 6.46
N VAL A 17 -9.84 4.61 6.05
CA VAL A 17 -10.22 5.30 4.81
C VAL A 17 -10.97 6.59 5.09
N GLU A 18 -11.05 7.49 4.12
CA GLU A 18 -11.88 8.69 4.25
C GLU A 18 -13.38 8.35 4.27
N GLU A 19 -14.13 8.95 5.20
CA GLU A 19 -15.59 8.80 5.26
C GLU A 19 -16.27 9.20 3.93
N ARG A 20 -15.75 10.24 3.28
CA ARG A 20 -16.25 10.73 1.99
C ARG A 20 -16.06 9.71 0.87
N TRP A 21 -15.04 8.85 0.96
CA TRP A 21 -14.84 7.76 0.02
C TRP A 21 -15.89 6.66 0.23
N LEU A 22 -16.14 6.26 1.48
CA LEU A 22 -17.20 5.28 1.81
C LEU A 22 -18.58 5.75 1.33
N ARG A 23 -18.94 7.01 1.56
CA ARG A 23 -20.24 7.57 1.11
C ARG A 23 -20.37 7.58 -0.42
N ARG A 24 -19.29 7.85 -1.15
CA ARG A 24 -19.28 7.87 -2.62
C ARG A 24 -19.34 6.46 -3.23
N ASN A 25 -18.67 5.50 -2.59
CA ASN A 25 -18.56 4.12 -3.08
C ASN A 25 -19.61 3.17 -2.51
N ILE A 26 -20.55 3.65 -1.68
CA ILE A 26 -21.53 2.79 -0.99
C ILE A 26 -22.34 1.88 -1.93
N ARG A 27 -22.55 2.29 -3.18
CA ARG A 27 -23.28 1.47 -4.17
C ARG A 27 -22.52 0.21 -4.60
N GLN A 28 -21.20 0.20 -4.46
CA GLN A 28 -20.32 -0.90 -4.89
C GLN A 28 -19.80 -1.74 -3.72
N LEU A 29 -19.92 -1.23 -2.49
CA LEU A 29 -19.43 -1.91 -1.29
C LEU A 29 -20.54 -2.72 -0.60
N PRO A 30 -20.22 -3.86 0.02
CA PRO A 30 -21.16 -4.58 0.87
C PRO A 30 -21.56 -3.72 2.06
N HIS A 31 -22.88 -3.51 2.22
CA HIS A 31 -23.43 -2.70 3.30
C HIS A 31 -24.86 -3.12 3.65
N SER A 32 -25.27 -2.84 4.88
CA SER A 32 -26.65 -3.00 5.32
C SER A 32 -27.36 -1.64 5.34
N LYS A 33 -28.30 -1.43 4.43
CA LYS A 33 -29.14 -0.22 4.39
C LYS A 33 -30.47 -0.46 5.09
N LYS A 34 -30.79 0.37 6.09
CA LYS A 34 -32.07 0.37 6.82
C LYS A 34 -32.70 1.76 6.71
N GLY A 35 -33.58 1.93 5.72
CA GLY A 35 -34.17 3.24 5.39
C GLY A 35 -33.10 4.24 4.94
N ARG A 36 -32.95 5.34 5.69
CA ARG A 36 -31.88 6.35 5.46
C ARG A 36 -30.56 6.00 6.14
N ALA A 37 -30.56 5.07 7.10
CA ALA A 37 -29.36 4.67 7.81
C ALA A 37 -28.60 3.59 7.03
N VAL A 38 -27.28 3.71 6.99
CA VAL A 38 -26.39 2.69 6.45
C VAL A 38 -25.46 2.24 7.57
N THR A 39 -25.32 0.92 7.71
CA THR A 39 -24.47 0.28 8.72
C THR A 39 -23.63 -0.79 8.05
N PHE A 40 -22.41 -0.98 8.55
CA PHE A 40 -21.49 -2.02 8.14
C PHE A 40 -21.37 -3.05 9.25
N THR A 41 -21.26 -4.31 8.89
CA THR A 41 -20.90 -5.38 9.82
C THR A 41 -19.42 -5.70 9.73
N ASP A 42 -18.86 -6.39 10.71
CA ASP A 42 -17.45 -6.85 10.65
C ASP A 42 -17.16 -7.62 9.35
N ALA A 43 -18.08 -8.49 8.93
CA ALA A 43 -17.97 -9.25 7.68
C ALA A 43 -18.04 -8.38 6.41
N ASP A 44 -18.75 -7.25 6.47
CA ASP A 44 -18.77 -6.29 5.37
C ASP A 44 -17.40 -5.60 5.25
N LEU A 45 -16.80 -5.20 6.38
CA LEU A 45 -15.48 -4.56 6.41
C LEU A 45 -14.40 -5.50 5.87
N GLU A 46 -14.41 -6.77 6.29
CA GLU A 46 -13.46 -7.78 5.80
C GLU A 46 -13.57 -7.99 4.29
N ARG A 47 -14.79 -8.04 3.74
CA ARG A 47 -14.98 -8.10 2.29
C ARG A 47 -14.48 -6.84 1.58
N ILE A 48 -14.70 -5.66 2.15
CA ILE A 48 -14.21 -4.40 1.58
C ILE A 48 -12.69 -4.42 1.50
N ASP A 49 -12.03 -4.86 2.57
CA ASP A 49 -10.57 -5.01 2.62
C ASP A 49 -10.09 -5.99 1.55
N GLN A 50 -10.69 -7.18 1.47
CA GLN A 50 -10.35 -8.19 0.47
C GLN A 50 -10.55 -7.69 -0.98
N MET A 51 -11.61 -6.93 -1.25
CA MET A 51 -11.88 -6.37 -2.59
C MET A 51 -10.80 -5.37 -3.03
N HIS A 52 -10.20 -4.64 -2.10
CA HIS A 52 -9.18 -3.62 -2.37
C HIS A 52 -7.76 -4.11 -2.03
N HIS A 53 -7.64 -5.37 -1.61
CA HIS A 53 -6.37 -6.01 -1.31
C HIS A 53 -5.63 -6.29 -2.62
N HIS A 54 -4.59 -5.52 -2.89
CA HIS A 54 -3.71 -5.73 -4.02
C HIS A 54 -2.44 -6.41 -3.55
N GLU A 55 -2.26 -7.69 -3.91
CA GLU A 55 -0.98 -8.35 -3.71
C GLU A 55 0.03 -7.80 -4.71
N PRO A 56 1.22 -7.35 -4.26
CA PRO A 56 2.29 -6.98 -5.16
C PRO A 56 2.73 -8.24 -5.91
N THR A 57 2.20 -8.43 -7.11
CA THR A 57 2.73 -9.41 -8.06
C THR A 57 4.15 -8.98 -8.37
N THR A 58 5.09 -9.72 -7.80
CA THR A 58 6.50 -9.62 -8.13
C THR A 58 6.61 -10.15 -9.55
N GLY A 59 6.56 -9.25 -10.53
CA GLY A 59 6.67 -9.62 -11.94
C GLY A 59 7.99 -10.38 -12.20
N PRO A 60 8.09 -11.14 -13.30
CA PRO A 60 9.25 -11.99 -13.61
C PRO A 60 10.60 -11.25 -13.69
N LEU A 61 10.58 -9.91 -13.70
CA LEU A 61 11.77 -9.05 -13.67
C LEU A 61 12.33 -8.79 -12.26
N ALA A 62 11.58 -9.09 -11.19
CA ALA A 62 12.04 -8.88 -9.82
C ALA A 62 12.78 -10.11 -9.23
N VAL A 63 12.87 -11.20 -9.98
CA VAL A 63 13.94 -12.19 -9.79
C VAL A 63 15.22 -11.61 -10.39
N VAL A 64 15.72 -10.52 -9.81
CA VAL A 64 17.10 -10.12 -10.03
C VAL A 64 17.92 -11.15 -9.28
N ALA A 65 18.47 -12.13 -10.00
CA ALA A 65 19.55 -12.96 -9.49
C ALA A 65 20.57 -12.00 -8.87
N ALA A 66 20.92 -12.23 -7.59
CA ALA A 66 21.94 -11.45 -6.91
C ALA A 66 23.12 -11.25 -7.86
N PRO A 67 23.62 -10.01 -8.07
CA PRO A 67 24.70 -9.79 -9.01
C PRO A 67 25.85 -10.69 -8.59
N ALA A 68 26.23 -11.63 -9.46
CA ALA A 68 27.43 -12.42 -9.26
C ALA A 68 28.56 -11.44 -8.96
N SER A 69 29.41 -11.76 -7.98
CA SER A 69 30.56 -10.95 -7.56
C SER A 69 31.67 -10.89 -8.62
N GLY A 70 31.29 -10.66 -9.89
CA GLY A 70 32.18 -10.34 -10.99
C GLY A 70 32.48 -8.85 -11.00
N ALA A 71 33.71 -8.50 -11.37
CA ALA A 71 34.17 -7.13 -11.48
C ALA A 71 33.21 -6.28 -12.32
N HIS A 72 32.74 -5.16 -11.75
CA HIS A 72 31.88 -4.22 -12.48
C HIS A 72 32.60 -3.70 -13.74
N PRO A 73 31.90 -3.51 -14.87
CA PRO A 73 32.50 -3.10 -16.14
C PRO A 73 33.24 -1.76 -16.07
N MET A 74 33.01 -0.96 -15.03
CA MET A 74 33.68 0.31 -14.77
C MET A 74 34.68 0.27 -13.60
N ALA A 75 35.01 -0.91 -13.07
CA ALA A 75 35.98 -1.06 -11.98
C ALA A 75 37.40 -0.57 -12.35
N HIS A 76 37.68 -0.42 -13.65
CA HIS A 76 38.94 0.11 -14.15
C HIS A 76 39.02 1.65 -14.12
N LEU A 77 37.92 2.35 -13.80
CA LEU A 77 37.92 3.81 -13.72
C LEU A 77 38.59 4.26 -12.42
N LYS A 78 39.62 5.10 -12.54
CA LYS A 78 40.32 5.72 -11.41
C LYS A 78 39.41 6.82 -10.80
N PRO A 79 39.07 6.77 -9.50
CA PRO A 79 38.28 7.82 -8.88
C PRO A 79 39.04 9.16 -8.92
N LEU A 80 38.30 10.24 -9.18
CA LEU A 80 38.83 11.61 -9.15
C LEU A 80 39.30 11.96 -7.73
N PRO A 81 40.42 12.70 -7.60
CA PRO A 81 40.90 13.12 -6.29
C PRO A 81 39.87 14.03 -5.61
N SER A 82 39.72 13.88 -4.29
CA SER A 82 38.84 14.76 -3.53
C SER A 82 39.35 16.20 -3.61
N ARG A 83 38.44 17.18 -3.70
CA ARG A 83 38.78 18.61 -3.82
C ARG A 83 39.65 19.14 -2.67
N GLY A 84 39.80 18.40 -1.57
CA GLY A 84 40.69 18.74 -0.45
C GLY A 84 42.18 18.54 -0.76
N ALA A 85 42.54 17.63 -1.67
CA ALA A 85 43.94 17.33 -2.00
C ALA A 85 44.61 18.39 -2.91
N LEU A 86 43.83 19.25 -3.56
CA LEU A 86 44.32 20.29 -4.49
C LEU A 86 44.74 21.60 -3.79
N ARG A 87 44.56 21.72 -2.46
CA ARG A 87 44.85 22.95 -1.70
C ARG A 87 46.21 22.93 -0.98
N SER A 88 46.98 21.86 -1.15
CA SER A 88 48.33 21.72 -0.60
C SER A 88 49.32 21.40 -1.72
N ALA A 89 49.58 22.39 -2.56
CA ALA A 89 50.70 22.44 -3.50
C ALA A 89 51.12 23.90 -3.65
#